data_AF-A0A850ZAF5-F1
#
_entry.id   AF-A0A850ZAF5-F1
#
_cell.length_a   1.000
_cell.length_b   1.000
_cell.length_c   1.000
_cell.angle_alpha   90.00
_cell.angle_beta   90.00
_cell.angle_gamma   90.00
#
_symmetry.space_group_name_H-M   'P 1'
#
loop_
_entity.id
_entity.type
_entity.pdbx_description
1 polymer ?
#
loop_
_entity_poly.entity_id
_entity_poly.type
_entity_poly.pdbx_seq_one_letter_code
_entity_poly.pdbx_strand_id
1 'polypeptide(L)'
;EQEVADLTKRIQNAGTEVVEAKAGGGSATLSMGQAAARFGLSLVRALQGEKNVVECAYVEGDGEHARFFSQPLLLGKNGVEERKSIGTLSAFEQNAMEGMLDTLKKDITLGEEFVNK
;
A
#
# COMPACT_ATOMS: atom_id res chain seq x y z
N GLU A 1 -7.97 -13.24 18.01
CA GLU A 1 -8.50 -11.87 17.94
C GLU A 1 -7.54 -10.84 18.53
N GLN A 2 -7.06 -11.02 19.77
CA GLN A 2 -6.09 -10.09 20.38
C GLN A 2 -4.82 -9.88 19.54
N GLU A 3 -4.18 -10.95 19.07
CA GLU A 3 -2.98 -10.85 18.22
C GLU A 3 -3.25 -10.10 16.91
N VAL A 4 -4.42 -10.28 16.29
CA VAL A 4 -4.79 -9.57 15.06
C VAL A 4 -4.89 -8.07 15.32
N ALA A 5 -5.53 -7.67 16.42
CA ALA A 5 -5.63 -6.27 16.82
C ALA A 5 -4.25 -5.67 17.15
N ASP A 6 -3.42 -6.38 17.91
CA ASP A 6 -2.09 -5.92 18.32
C ASP A 6 -1.13 -5.77 17.13
N LEU A 7 -1.12 -6.76 16.23
CA LEU A 7 -0.32 -6.73 15.01
C LEU A 7 -0.79 -5.62 14.07
N THR A 8 -2.10 -5.48 13.85
CA THR A 8 -2.67 -4.44 12.99
C THR A 8 -2.31 -3.05 13.52
N LYS A 9 -2.51 -2.83 14.83
CA LYS A 9 -2.16 -1.57 15.49
C LYS A 9 -0.68 -1.26 15.34
N ARG A 10 0.19 -2.25 15.53
CA ARG A 10 1.64 -2.05 15.38
C ARG A 10 2.03 -1.68 13.95
N ILE A 11 1.48 -2.38 12.95
CA ILE A 11 1.78 -2.11 11.53
C ILE A 11 1.35 -0.68 11.15
N GLN A 12 0.13 -0.27 11.51
CA GLN A 12 -0.38 1.07 11.20
C GLN A 12 0.41 2.20 11.85
N ASN A 13 1.07 1.94 12.98
CA ASN A 13 1.81 2.94 13.75
C ASN A 13 3.33 2.78 13.68
N ALA A 14 3.86 1.86 12.86
CA ALA A 14 5.29 1.57 12.79
C ALA A 14 6.14 2.78 12.35
N GLY A 15 5.58 3.67 11.52
CA GLY A 15 6.24 4.93 11.16
C GLY A 15 6.45 5.85 12.36
N THR A 16 5.43 5.98 13.20
CA THR A 16 5.48 6.73 14.47
C THR A 16 6.48 6.10 15.44
N GLU A 17 6.47 4.77 15.59
CA GLU A 17 7.42 4.01 16.43
C GLU A 17 8.88 4.36 16.06
N VAL A 18 9.20 4.48 14.76
CA VAL A 18 10.54 4.85 14.31
C VAL A 18 10.88 6.32 14.59
N VAL A 19 9.93 7.25 14.40
CA VAL A 19 10.14 8.69 14.68
C VAL A 19 10.41 8.90 16.17
N GLU A 20 9.65 8.23 17.02
CA GLU A 20 9.83 8.26 18.48
C GLU A 20 11.18 7.65 18.87
N ALA A 21 11.53 6.47 18.33
CA ALA A 21 12.81 5.82 18.60
C ALA A 21 14.02 6.64 18.14
N LYS A 22 13.85 7.46 17.09
CA LYS A 22 14.87 8.40 16.60
C LYS A 22 14.88 9.74 17.34
N ALA A 23 14.03 9.93 18.36
CA ALA A 23 13.96 11.13 19.19
C ALA A 23 13.88 12.43 18.36
N GLY A 24 13.07 12.43 17.30
CA GLY A 24 12.92 13.59 16.40
C GLY A 24 13.97 13.69 15.28
N GLY A 25 14.90 12.74 15.18
CA GLY A 25 15.89 12.63 14.09
C GLY A 25 15.32 12.20 12.73
N GLY A 26 14.00 12.31 12.52
CA GLY A 26 13.30 11.95 11.30
C GLY A 26 12.73 10.53 11.29
N SER A 27 12.21 10.11 10.13
CA SER A 27 11.45 8.86 9.94
C SER A 27 12.32 7.68 9.46
N ALA A 28 11.65 6.58 9.10
CA ALA A 28 12.27 5.39 8.54
C ALA A 28 13.05 5.71 7.25
N THR A 29 14.29 5.21 7.16
CA THR A 29 15.22 5.52 6.06
C THR A 29 15.78 4.23 5.48
N LEU A 30 16.56 3.47 6.25
CA LEU A 30 17.16 2.22 5.78
C LEU A 30 16.12 1.16 5.40
N SER A 31 15.09 0.98 6.23
CA SER A 31 13.99 0.05 5.94
C SER A 31 13.16 0.49 4.73
N MET A 32 12.94 1.80 4.56
CA MET A 32 12.27 2.31 3.37
C MET A 32 13.13 2.14 2.10
N GLY A 33 14.45 2.33 2.20
CA GLY A 33 15.40 2.05 1.13
C GLY A 33 15.34 0.59 0.69
N GLN A 34 15.30 -0.35 1.64
CA GLN A 34 15.12 -1.77 1.35
C GLN A 34 13.76 -2.06 0.69
N ALA A 35 12.67 -1.47 1.20
CA ALA A 35 11.33 -1.66 0.63
C ALA A 35 11.24 -1.14 -0.82
N ALA A 36 11.79 0.06 -1.06
CA ALA A 36 11.85 0.65 -2.40
C ALA A 36 12.75 -0.17 -3.34
N ALA A 37 13.90 -0.65 -2.86
CA ALA A 37 14.78 -1.52 -3.65
C ALA A 37 14.09 -2.82 -4.03
N ARG A 38 13.38 -3.48 -3.10
CA ARG A 38 12.58 -4.67 -3.39
C ARG A 38 11.55 -4.38 -4.49
N PHE A 39 10.73 -3.35 -4.33
CA PHE A 39 9.68 -3.02 -5.29
C PHE A 39 10.26 -2.68 -6.68
N GLY A 40 11.31 -1.85 -6.72
CA GLY A 40 11.99 -1.48 -7.96
C GLY A 40 12.62 -2.69 -8.67
N LEU A 41 13.25 -3.60 -7.93
CA LEU A 41 13.81 -4.83 -8.49
C LEU A 41 12.71 -5.77 -9.01
N SER A 42 11.59 -5.91 -8.31
CA SER A 42 10.42 -6.64 -8.80
C SER A 42 9.91 -6.04 -10.11
N LEU A 43 9.76 -4.71 -10.20
CA LEU A 43 9.36 -4.05 -11.43
C LEU A 43 10.34 -4.29 -12.58
N VAL A 44 11.65 -4.16 -12.34
CA VAL A 44 12.69 -4.42 -13.36
C VAL A 44 12.62 -5.86 -13.87
N ARG A 45 12.47 -6.84 -12.98
CA ARG A 45 12.33 -8.26 -13.33
C ARG A 45 11.10 -8.50 -14.22
N ALA A 46 9.97 -7.91 -13.87
CA ALA A 46 8.74 -7.97 -14.67
C ALA A 46 8.92 -7.33 -16.06
N LEU A 47 9.58 -6.17 -16.14
CA LEU A 47 9.91 -5.50 -17.40
C LEU A 47 10.84 -6.35 -18.29
N GLN A 48 11.74 -7.12 -17.69
CA GLN A 48 12.60 -8.09 -18.37
C GLN A 48 11.86 -9.36 -18.82
N GLY A 49 10.58 -9.50 -18.48
CA GLY A 49 9.72 -10.62 -18.89
C GLY A 49 9.73 -11.80 -17.92
N GLU A 50 10.24 -11.63 -16.70
CA GLU A 50 10.02 -12.61 -15.63
C GLU A 50 8.51 -12.71 -15.33
N LYS A 51 8.01 -13.95 -15.23
CA LYS A 51 6.58 -14.21 -15.00
C LYS A 51 6.27 -14.30 -13.51
N ASN A 52 5.01 -14.07 -13.16
CA ASN A 52 4.48 -14.23 -11.81
C ASN A 52 5.15 -13.32 -10.77
N VAL A 53 5.61 -12.13 -11.19
CA VAL A 53 6.10 -11.12 -10.26
C VAL A 53 4.89 -10.40 -9.66
N VAL A 54 4.68 -10.56 -8.35
CA VAL A 54 3.53 -9.97 -7.65
C VAL A 54 4.03 -9.06 -6.52
N GLU A 55 3.52 -7.83 -6.48
CA GLU A 55 3.72 -6.89 -5.38
C GLU A 55 2.41 -6.15 -5.09
N CYS A 56 2.18 -5.74 -3.84
CA CYS A 56 1.12 -4.80 -3.52
C CYS A 56 1.60 -3.38 -3.76
N ALA A 57 0.83 -2.58 -4.50
CA ALA A 57 1.12 -1.16 -4.68
C ALA A 57 -0.17 -0.35 -4.82
N TYR A 58 -0.08 0.93 -4.41
CA TYR A 58 -1.16 1.90 -4.51
C TYR A 58 -1.27 2.44 -5.93
N VAL A 59 -2.32 2.04 -6.65
CA VAL A 59 -2.52 2.35 -8.08
C VAL A 59 -3.94 2.82 -8.34
N GLU A 60 -4.14 3.50 -9.46
CA GLU A 60 -5.49 3.77 -9.97
C GLU A 60 -6.14 2.45 -10.42
N GLY A 61 -7.32 2.18 -9.86
CA GLY A 61 -8.05 0.93 -10.05
C GLY A 61 -9.34 1.10 -10.85
N ASP A 62 -10.24 0.13 -10.68
CA ASP A 62 -11.62 0.18 -11.16
C ASP A 62 -12.54 1.07 -10.31
N GLY A 63 -12.07 1.49 -9.13
CA GLY A 63 -12.80 2.32 -8.20
C GLY A 63 -13.72 1.55 -7.24
N GLU A 64 -13.62 0.22 -7.13
CA GLU A 64 -14.47 -0.60 -6.25
C GLU A 64 -14.49 -0.08 -4.80
N HIS A 65 -13.33 0.31 -4.28
CA HIS A 65 -13.18 0.83 -2.91
C HIS A 65 -12.90 2.35 -2.89
N ALA A 66 -11.94 2.77 -3.71
CA ALA A 66 -11.56 4.17 -3.94
C ALA A 66 -10.85 4.25 -5.30
N ARG A 67 -10.75 5.47 -5.87
CA ARG A 67 -10.09 5.70 -7.18
C ARG A 67 -8.67 5.14 -7.20
N PHE A 68 -7.90 5.42 -6.15
CA PHE A 68 -6.59 4.85 -5.91
C PHE A 68 -6.66 3.93 -4.69
N PHE A 69 -6.15 2.71 -4.83
CA PHE A 69 -6.20 1.70 -3.77
C PHE A 69 -5.01 0.73 -3.90
N SER A 70 -4.53 0.20 -2.78
CA SER A 70 -3.44 -0.79 -2.78
C SER A 70 -4.00 -2.21 -2.77
N GLN A 71 -3.65 -2.98 -3.78
CA GLN A 71 -4.04 -4.39 -3.92
C GLN A 71 -2.89 -5.19 -4.56
N PRO A 72 -2.91 -6.53 -4.54
CA PRO A 72 -1.87 -7.32 -5.19
C PRO A 72 -1.90 -7.12 -6.71
N LEU A 73 -0.74 -6.84 -7.30
CA LEU A 73 -0.59 -6.59 -8.73
C LEU A 73 0.30 -7.65 -9.35
N LEU A 74 -0.16 -8.29 -10.41
CA LEU A 74 0.73 -8.98 -11.33
C LEU A 74 1.44 -7.93 -12.18
N LEU A 75 2.77 -7.94 -12.14
CA LEU A 75 3.61 -7.05 -12.92
C LEU A 75 4.08 -7.78 -14.19
N GLY A 76 4.14 -7.03 -15.28
CA GLY A 76 4.62 -7.50 -16.59
C GLY A 76 5.44 -6.47 -17.33
N LYS A 77 5.61 -6.70 -18.64
CA LYS A 77 6.48 -5.88 -19.51
C LYS A 77 6.04 -4.43 -19.67
N ASN A 78 4.80 -4.11 -19.35
CA ASN A 78 4.20 -2.78 -19.49
C ASN A 78 3.73 -2.19 -18.15
N GLY A 79 4.33 -2.64 -17.03
CA GLY A 79 3.89 -2.24 -15.69
C GLY A 79 2.84 -3.21 -15.14
N VAL A 80 1.67 -2.69 -14.72
CA VAL A 80 0.59 -3.51 -14.17
C VAL A 80 -0.04 -4.35 -15.27
N GLU A 81 0.07 -5.67 -15.16
CA GLU A 81 -0.51 -6.64 -16.10
C GLU A 81 -1.88 -7.15 -15.63
N GLU A 82 -2.03 -7.35 -14.31
CA GLU A 82 -3.30 -7.72 -13.70
C GLU A 82 -3.44 -7.07 -12.32
N ARG A 83 -4.61 -6.49 -12.04
CA ARG A 83 -5.01 -6.12 -10.67
C ARG A 83 -5.72 -7.33 -10.07
N LYS A 84 -5.09 -8.00 -9.11
CA LYS A 84 -5.65 -9.20 -8.49
C LYS A 84 -6.62 -8.80 -7.39
N SER A 85 -7.68 -9.60 -7.23
CA SER A 85 -8.62 -9.45 -6.11
C SER A 85 -7.89 -9.50 -4.76
N ILE A 86 -8.36 -8.71 -3.80
CA ILE A 86 -7.93 -8.76 -2.39
C ILE A 86 -8.35 -10.06 -1.70
N GLY A 87 -9.20 -10.86 -2.35
CA GLY A 87 -9.67 -12.15 -1.83
C GLY A 87 -10.74 -12.01 -0.76
N THR A 88 -10.99 -13.10 -0.04
CA THR A 88 -11.96 -13.12 1.06
C THR A 88 -11.35 -12.49 2.31
N LEU A 89 -12.00 -11.45 2.82
CA LEU A 89 -11.62 -10.80 4.07
C LEU A 89 -12.29 -11.46 5.28
N SER A 90 -11.59 -11.49 6.40
CA SER A 90 -12.20 -11.76 7.70
C SER A 90 -13.13 -10.61 8.11
N ALA A 91 -14.01 -10.85 9.10
CA ALA A 91 -14.89 -9.81 9.63
C ALA A 91 -14.11 -8.60 10.20
N PHE A 92 -12.94 -8.84 10.78
CA PHE A 92 -12.05 -7.78 11.28
C PHE A 92 -11.49 -6.93 10.13
N GLU A 93 -10.95 -7.57 9.09
CA GLU A 93 -10.37 -6.89 7.92
C GLU A 93 -11.44 -6.13 7.13
N GLN A 94 -12.62 -6.71 6.96
CA GLN A 94 -13.76 -6.06 6.30
C GLN A 94 -14.16 -4.77 7.04
N ASN A 95 -14.32 -4.83 8.36
CA ASN A 95 -14.65 -3.65 9.17
C ASN A 95 -13.54 -2.59 9.11
N ALA A 96 -12.28 -3.00 9.20
CA ALA A 96 -11.15 -2.08 9.07
C ALA A 96 -11.09 -1.41 7.69
N MET A 97 -11.39 -2.15 6.62
CA MET A 97 -11.48 -1.62 5.26
C MET A 97 -12.60 -0.58 5.16
N GLU A 98 -13.82 -0.92 5.57
CA GLU A 98 -14.96 -0.01 5.53
C GLU A 98 -14.70 1.27 6.33
N GLY A 99 -14.12 1.15 7.53
CA GLY A 99 -13.84 2.27 8.42
C GLY A 99 -12.78 3.26 7.92
N MET A 100 -11.93 2.89 6.95
CA MET A 100 -10.86 3.76 6.46
C MET A 100 -11.15 4.43 5.10
N LEU A 101 -12.18 3.98 4.36
CA LEU A 101 -12.44 4.46 2.99
C LEU A 101 -12.73 5.96 2.92
N ASP A 102 -13.45 6.52 3.89
CA ASP A 102 -13.77 7.96 3.88
C ASP A 102 -12.52 8.82 4.06
N THR A 103 -11.58 8.38 4.91
CA THR A 103 -10.28 9.04 5.07
C THR A 103 -9.48 8.96 3.78
N LEU A 104 -9.40 7.76 3.19
CA LEU A 104 -8.66 7.55 1.94
C LEU A 104 -9.21 8.40 0.79
N LYS A 105 -10.54 8.49 0.64
CA LYS A 105 -11.19 9.31 -0.38
C LYS A 105 -10.88 10.80 -0.21
N LYS A 106 -10.85 11.30 1.03
CA LYS A 106 -10.45 12.69 1.33
C LYS A 106 -9.00 12.96 0.95
N ASP A 107 -8.09 12.03 1.24
CA ASP A 107 -6.67 12.16 0.88
C ASP A 107 -6.47 12.22 -0.64
N ILE A 108 -7.23 11.40 -1.39
CA ILE A 108 -7.25 11.42 -2.86
C ILE A 108 -7.75 12.78 -3.36
N THR A 109 -8.92 13.23 -2.90
CA THR A 109 -9.49 14.53 -3.30
C THR A 109 -8.53 15.67 -3.00
N LEU A 110 -7.86 15.66 -1.83
CA LEU A 110 -6.87 16.67 -1.48
C LEU A 110 -5.74 16.75 -2.51
N GLY A 111 -5.21 15.60 -2.96
CA GLY A 111 -4.19 15.55 -4.01
C GLY A 111 -4.68 16.05 -5.37
N GLU A 112 -5.91 15.70 -5.75
CA GLU A 112 -6.53 16.14 -7.01
C GLU A 112 -6.78 17.65 -7.02
N GLU A 113 -7.36 18.20 -5.95
CA GLU A 113 -7.64 19.62 -5.80
C GLU A 113 -6.36 20.46 -5.76
N PHE A 114 -5.26 19.92 -5.23
CA PHE A 114 -3.99 20.60 -5.22
C PHE A 114 -3.47 20.89 -6.64
N VAL A 115 -3.68 19.97 -7.60
CA VAL A 115 -3.20 20.11 -8.99
C VAL A 115 -4.20 20.84 -9.88
N ASN A 116 -5.50 20.71 -9.63
CA ASN A 116 -6.56 21.26 -10.49
C ASN A 116 -6.98 22.70 -10.13
N LYS A 117 -6.31 23.33 -9.17
CA LYS A 117 -6.42 24.78 -8.91
C LYS A 117 -5.52 25.57 -9.84
#